data_AF-A0A1A8S0I8-F1
#
_entry.id   AF-A0A1A8S0I8-F1
#
_cell.length_a   1.000
_cell.length_b   1.000
_cell.length_c   1.000
_cell.angle_alpha   90.00
_cell.angle_beta   90.00
_cell.angle_gamma   90.00
#
_symmetry.space_group_name_H-M   'P 1'
#
loop_
_entity.id
_entity.type
_entity.pdbx_description
1 polymer ?
#
loop_
_entity_poly.entity_id
_entity_poly.type
_entity_poly.pdbx_seq_one_letter_code
_entity_poly.pdbx_strand_id
1 'polypeptide(L)'
;NLLVQLSPRLQAYPEELIRQRRTHDGQMEYLIRWCLVTIEDGSISGGGASESSGAGSAGSGVGGSSGSTSGETKPENILMWMSMEDVYANCPTLLGKRKTDSQRPLQQEKLQEGEVADGSQRSGGEFPTDVTFDEVELLDMKQDVMNLVCRARKQMA
;
A
#
# COMPACT_ATOMS: atom_id res chain seq x y z
N ASN A 1 18.42 7.04 7.66
CA ASN A 1 16.99 7.06 7.28
C ASN A 1 16.80 8.20 6.32
N LEU A 2 16.43 7.90 5.08
CA LEU A 2 16.11 8.91 4.09
C LEU A 2 14.81 9.62 4.50
N LEU A 3 14.82 10.94 4.46
CA LEU A 3 13.64 11.78 4.64
C LEU A 3 13.29 12.37 3.27
N VAL A 4 12.13 12.01 2.72
CA VAL A 4 11.63 12.57 1.46
C VAL A 4 10.73 13.74 1.79
N GLN A 5 11.01 14.90 1.18
CA GLN A 5 10.13 16.06 1.30
C GLN A 5 9.03 15.97 0.23
N LEU A 6 7.78 15.81 0.66
CA LEU A 6 6.62 15.76 -0.24
C LEU A 6 6.05 17.15 -0.50
N SER A 7 6.10 18.01 0.52
CA SER A 7 5.69 19.41 0.47
C SER A 7 6.64 20.24 1.35
N PRO A 8 6.68 21.57 1.22
CA PRO A 8 7.53 22.42 2.07
C PRO A 8 7.41 22.15 3.57
N ARG A 9 6.21 21.75 4.02
CA ARG A 9 5.88 21.46 5.42
C ARG A 9 5.60 19.98 5.71
N LEU A 10 5.85 19.08 4.76
CA LEU A 10 5.51 17.66 4.88
C LEU A 10 6.68 16.79 4.45
N GLN A 11 7.21 16.03 5.40
CA GLN A 11 8.25 15.04 5.18
C GLN A 11 7.68 13.64 5.34
N ALA A 12 8.33 12.67 4.71
CA ALA A 12 8.02 11.27 4.85
C ALA A 12 9.30 10.47 5.10
N TYR A 13 9.25 9.55 6.05
CA TYR A 13 10.34 8.59 6.28
C TYR A 13 9.86 7.15 6.09
N PRO A 14 10.72 6.26 5.60
CA PRO A 14 10.36 4.87 5.37
C PRO A 14 10.30 4.16 6.72
N GLU A 15 9.15 3.57 7.03
CA GLU A 15 8.86 2.96 8.33
C GLU A 15 8.96 1.44 8.26
N GLU A 16 8.24 0.82 7.33
CA GLU A 16 8.08 -0.63 7.29
C GLU A 16 8.00 -1.15 5.86
N LEU A 17 8.63 -2.30 5.61
CA LEU A 17 8.45 -3.05 4.38
C LEU A 17 7.26 -4.00 4.52
N ILE A 18 6.19 -3.72 3.76
CA ILE A 18 4.91 -4.42 3.86
C ILE A 18 4.91 -5.69 3.01
N ARG A 19 5.31 -5.57 1.73
CA ARG A 19 5.23 -6.66 0.76
C ARG A 19 6.41 -6.62 -0.21
N GLN A 20 6.72 -7.79 -0.76
CA GLN A 20 7.64 -7.94 -1.90
C GLN A 20 6.90 -8.63 -3.04
N ARG A 21 7.20 -8.26 -4.29
CA ARG A 21 6.72 -8.95 -5.49
C ARG A 21 7.82 -9.03 -6.53
N ARG A 22 7.73 -10.04 -7.40
CA ARG A 22 8.42 -10.03 -8.69
C ARG A 22 7.47 -9.49 -9.74
N THR A 23 7.91 -8.55 -10.55
CA THR A 23 7.17 -8.11 -11.74
C THR A 23 7.28 -9.16 -12.85
N HIS A 24 6.48 -9.01 -13.92
CA HIS A 24 6.54 -9.89 -15.08
C HIS A 24 7.93 -9.91 -15.76
N ASP A 25 8.68 -8.81 -15.65
CA ASP A 25 10.06 -8.68 -16.11
C ASP A 25 11.09 -9.36 -15.19
N GLY A 26 10.64 -10.00 -14.11
CA GLY A 26 11.49 -10.64 -13.11
C GLY A 26 12.14 -9.68 -12.11
N GLN A 27 11.89 -8.38 -12.21
CA GLN A 27 12.42 -7.38 -11.28
C GLN A 27 11.75 -7.48 -9.92
N MET A 28 12.53 -7.23 -8.87
CA MET A 28 12.05 -7.24 -7.50
C MET A 28 11.57 -5.87 -7.08
N GLU A 29 10.33 -5.78 -6.64
CA GLU A 29 9.75 -4.56 -6.08
C GLU A 29 9.26 -4.79 -4.64
N TYR A 30 9.35 -3.72 -3.86
CA TYR A 30 9.00 -3.70 -2.44
C TYR A 30 7.99 -2.61 -2.17
N LEU A 31 6.92 -2.95 -1.47
CA LEU A 31 5.94 -2.02 -0.98
C LEU A 31 6.38 -1.52 0.39
N ILE A 32 6.74 -0.25 0.47
CA ILE A 32 7.19 0.41 1.70
C ILE A 32 6.07 1.29 2.24
N ARG A 33 5.80 1.20 3.54
CA ARG A 33 5.02 2.16 4.30
C ARG A 33 5.92 3.30 4.73
N TRP A 34 5.49 4.50 4.41
CA TRP A 34 6.15 5.73 4.80
C TRP A 34 5.25 6.50 5.75
N CYS A 35 5.81 6.94 6.87
CA CYS A 35 5.13 7.81 7.82
C CYS A 35 5.31 9.27 7.42
N LEU A 36 4.21 10.02 7.37
CA LEU A 36 4.21 11.45 7.13
C LEU A 36 4.41 12.22 8.44
N VAL A 37 5.27 13.22 8.39
CA VAL A 37 5.57 14.13 9.49
C VAL A 37 5.39 15.54 8.98
N THR A 38 4.50 16.29 9.62
CA THR A 38 4.37 17.72 9.39
C THR A 38 5.47 18.46 10.13
N ILE A 39 6.19 19.32 9.42
CA ILE A 39 7.13 20.25 10.06
C ILE A 39 6.31 21.48 10.45
N GLU A 40 6.03 21.62 11.73
CA GLU A 40 5.46 22.84 12.28
C GLU A 40 6.58 23.88 12.43
N ASP A 41 6.47 25.01 11.72
CA ASP A 41 7.37 26.13 11.89
C ASP A 41 7.20 26.67 13.32
N GLY A 42 8.16 26.37 14.19
CA GLY A 42 8.22 26.90 15.54
C GLY A 42 8.39 28.41 15.53
N SER A 43 7.29 29.16 15.49
CA SER A 43 7.28 30.55 15.98
C SER A 43 7.41 30.54 17.49
N ILE A 44 8.66 30.56 17.94
CA ILE A 44 9.06 31.01 19.27
C ILE A 44 8.68 32.49 19.45
N SER A 45 7.47 32.80 19.89
CA SER A 45 7.15 34.13 20.42
C SER A 45 7.54 34.18 21.90
N GLY A 46 8.83 34.41 22.13
CA GLY A 46 9.30 34.93 23.40
C GLY A 46 8.92 36.40 23.57
N GLY A 47 8.53 36.77 24.79
CA GLY A 47 8.79 38.10 25.34
C GLY A 47 7.57 39.02 25.51
N GLY A 48 7.40 39.47 26.76
CA GLY A 48 6.92 40.83 27.03
C GLY A 48 5.63 40.92 27.81
N ALA A 49 5.76 40.96 29.14
CA ALA A 49 4.75 41.59 29.98
C ALA A 49 4.63 43.08 29.62
N SER A 50 3.43 43.55 29.32
CA SER A 50 3.02 44.94 29.59
C SER A 50 1.50 45.03 29.62
N GLU A 51 1.01 45.33 30.81
CA GLU A 51 -0.32 45.83 31.12
C GLU A 51 -0.65 47.12 30.35
N SER A 52 -1.77 47.15 29.61
CA SER A 52 -2.56 48.37 29.47
C SER A 52 -3.96 48.07 28.94
N SER A 53 -4.93 48.59 29.69
CA SER A 53 -6.36 48.70 29.45
C SER A 53 -6.77 49.24 28.07
N GLY A 54 -7.90 48.76 27.56
CA GLY A 54 -8.58 49.34 26.40
C GLY A 54 -9.85 48.60 26.03
N ALA A 55 -10.99 49.29 26.11
CA ALA A 55 -12.35 48.75 26.09
C ALA A 55 -12.89 48.35 24.71
N GLY A 56 -13.82 47.38 24.72
CA GLY A 56 -15.07 47.45 23.94
C GLY A 56 -15.08 46.85 22.54
N SER A 57 -15.70 45.68 22.40
CA SER A 57 -16.85 45.47 21.50
C SER A 57 -17.30 44.01 21.51
N ALA A 58 -18.60 43.84 21.69
CA ALA A 58 -19.29 42.57 21.59
C ALA A 58 -19.29 42.07 20.13
N GLY A 59 -18.89 40.82 19.94
CA GLY A 59 -19.06 40.07 18.70
C GLY A 59 -19.40 38.64 19.08
N SER A 60 -20.68 38.28 18.92
CA SER A 60 -21.25 36.98 19.21
C SER A 60 -20.44 35.85 18.59
N GLY A 61 -20.13 34.87 19.43
CA GLY A 61 -19.61 33.58 19.01
C GLY A 61 -20.67 32.76 18.28
N VAL A 62 -20.26 32.18 17.16
CA VAL A 62 -20.46 30.76 16.87
C VAL A 62 -19.30 30.41 15.94
N GLY A 63 -18.25 29.80 16.48
CA GLY A 63 -18.20 28.35 16.52
C GLY A 63 -17.73 27.86 15.16
N GLY A 64 -16.44 28.10 14.86
CA GLY A 64 -15.80 27.46 13.73
C GLY A 64 -15.93 25.94 13.91
N SER A 65 -16.50 25.27 12.92
CA SER A 65 -16.51 23.81 12.84
C SER A 65 -15.08 23.33 12.63
N SER A 66 -14.33 23.29 13.73
CA SER A 66 -13.27 22.34 13.98
C SER A 66 -13.87 20.94 13.77
N GLY A 67 -13.56 20.33 12.62
CA GLY A 67 -13.76 18.91 12.41
C GLY A 67 -12.94 18.14 13.45
N SER A 68 -13.55 17.88 14.60
CA SER A 68 -13.02 16.99 15.63
C SER A 68 -13.85 15.73 15.61
N THR A 69 -13.52 14.83 14.67
CA THR A 69 -13.62 13.41 14.98
C THR A 69 -12.35 13.07 15.75
N SER A 70 -12.41 13.25 17.06
CA SER A 70 -11.47 12.63 17.99
C SER A 70 -11.67 11.11 17.91
N GLY A 71 -10.99 10.48 16.97
CA GLY A 71 -10.79 9.05 16.92
C GLY A 71 -9.33 8.85 16.54
N GLU A 72 -8.52 8.38 17.49
CA GLU A 72 -7.17 7.83 17.28
C GLU A 72 -6.38 8.53 16.17
N THR A 73 -5.63 9.62 16.45
CA THR A 73 -4.82 10.32 15.45
C THR A 73 -3.64 9.43 15.02
N LYS A 74 -3.92 8.43 14.19
CA LYS A 74 -2.95 7.54 13.58
C LYS A 74 -2.07 8.40 12.66
N PRO A 75 -0.73 8.29 12.72
CA PRO A 75 0.13 8.99 11.79
C PRO A 75 -0.30 8.67 10.36
N GLU A 76 -0.45 9.70 9.53
CA GLU A 76 -0.80 9.52 8.13
C GLU A 76 0.33 8.74 7.44
N ASN A 77 -0.03 7.71 6.69
CA ASN A 77 0.94 6.87 6.01
C ASN A 77 0.69 6.82 4.50
N ILE A 78 1.76 6.81 3.71
CA ILE A 78 1.68 6.52 2.28
C ILE A 78 2.36 5.19 1.98
N LEU A 79 1.83 4.48 0.98
CA LEU A 79 2.39 3.21 0.51
C LEU A 79 2.99 3.43 -0.88
N MET A 80 4.25 3.06 -1.06
CA MET A 80 4.97 3.24 -2.32
C MET A 80 5.67 1.95 -2.73
N TRP A 81 5.51 1.54 -3.99
CA TRP A 81 6.33 0.49 -4.58
C TRP A 81 7.68 1.08 -5.01
N MET A 82 8.76 0.38 -4.67
CA MET A 82 10.13 0.77 -5.01
C MET A 82 10.89 -0.44 -5.55
N SER A 83 11.84 -0.19 -6.46
CA SER A 83 12.75 -1.22 -6.96
C SER A 83 13.69 -1.72 -5.84
N MET A 84 14.33 -2.87 -6.06
CA MET A 84 15.35 -3.38 -5.14
C MET A 84 16.47 -2.35 -4.93
N GLU A 85 16.94 -1.76 -6.02
CA GLU A 85 18.05 -0.81 -6.06
C GLU A 85 17.71 0.44 -5.24
N ASP A 86 16.49 0.97 -5.42
CA ASP A 86 16.04 2.16 -4.68
C ASP A 86 15.91 1.86 -3.19
N VAL A 87 15.42 0.69 -2.79
CA VAL A 87 15.33 0.34 -1.37
C VAL A 87 16.72 0.23 -0.73
N TYR A 88 17.70 -0.35 -1.43
CA TYR A 88 19.08 -0.38 -0.95
C TYR A 88 19.69 1.02 -0.79
N ALA A 89 19.39 1.94 -1.69
CA ALA A 89 19.90 3.31 -1.63
C ALA A 89 19.24 4.14 -0.52
N ASN A 90 17.92 3.99 -0.34
CA ASN A 90 17.11 4.89 0.48
C ASN A 90 16.88 4.36 1.91
N CYS A 91 16.66 3.05 2.06
CA CYS A 91 16.28 2.44 3.34
C CYS A 91 16.79 1.00 3.49
N PRO A 92 18.11 0.77 3.43
CA PRO A 92 18.70 -0.57 3.49
C PRO A 92 18.40 -1.30 4.80
N THR A 93 18.09 -0.57 5.88
CA THR A 93 17.75 -1.14 7.19
C THR A 93 16.44 -1.90 7.20
N LEU A 94 15.52 -1.62 6.27
CA LEU A 94 14.23 -2.32 6.18
C LEU A 94 14.37 -3.74 5.59
N LEU A 95 15.43 -4.00 4.83
CA LEU A 95 15.69 -5.32 4.22
C LEU A 95 16.18 -6.36 5.25
N GLY A 96 16.85 -5.92 6.32
CA GLY A 96 17.45 -6.81 7.33
C GLY A 96 16.55 -7.23 8.50
N LYS A 97 15.29 -6.77 8.55
CA LYS A 97 14.45 -6.83 9.77
C LYS A 97 13.31 -7.85 9.74
N ARG A 98 13.25 -8.79 8.78
CA ARG A 98 12.21 -9.84 8.78
C ARG A 98 12.77 -11.25 9.03
N LYS A 99 12.38 -11.78 10.20
CA LYS A 99 11.93 -13.16 10.35
C LYS A 99 10.73 -13.36 9.41
N THR A 100 10.82 -14.37 8.55
CA THR A 100 9.73 -14.96 7.77
C THR A 100 8.37 -14.78 8.45
N ASP A 101 7.52 -13.92 7.89
CA ASP A 101 6.08 -14.07 8.05
C ASP A 101 5.58 -14.77 6.80
N SER A 102 5.20 -16.03 7.00
CA SER A 102 4.33 -16.81 6.15
C SER A 102 4.87 -17.18 4.75
N GLN A 103 5.73 -18.19 4.74
CA GLN A 103 5.66 -19.24 3.72
C GLN A 103 4.18 -19.65 3.54
N ARG A 104 3.58 -19.33 2.39
CA ARG A 104 2.70 -20.32 1.77
C ARG A 104 3.63 -21.28 1.03
N PRO A 105 3.68 -22.58 1.40
CA PRO A 105 4.33 -23.57 0.58
C PRO A 105 3.63 -23.56 -0.78
N LEU A 106 4.40 -23.21 -1.80
CA LEU A 106 4.08 -23.53 -3.18
C LEU A 106 4.11 -25.06 -3.21
N GLN A 107 2.94 -25.70 -3.14
CA GLN A 107 2.79 -27.15 -3.32
C GLN A 107 3.23 -27.48 -4.75
N GLN A 108 4.52 -27.72 -4.88
CA GLN A 108 5.14 -28.40 -6.00
C GLN A 108 5.68 -29.72 -5.43
N GLU A 109 4.79 -30.67 -5.23
CA GLU A 109 5.13 -32.07 -5.01
C GLU A 109 4.38 -32.83 -6.12
N LYS A 110 5.07 -33.07 -7.24
CA LYS A 110 5.70 -34.36 -7.50
C LYS A 110 4.71 -35.51 -7.31
N LEU A 111 3.86 -35.69 -8.32
CA LEU A 111 3.45 -37.02 -8.73
C LEU A 111 3.91 -37.18 -10.18
N GLN A 112 5.11 -37.72 -10.32
CA GLN A 112 5.60 -38.30 -11.56
C GLN A 112 5.90 -39.76 -11.23
N GLU A 113 5.04 -40.67 -11.69
CA GLU A 113 5.39 -42.08 -11.92
C GLU A 113 4.40 -42.71 -12.93
N GLY A 114 4.94 -43.43 -13.92
CA GLY A 114 4.22 -44.18 -14.97
C GLY A 114 4.27 -43.53 -16.36
N GLU A 115 5.43 -43.44 -17.04
CA GLU A 115 5.97 -44.44 -18.00
C GLU A 115 5.07 -44.68 -19.25
N VAL A 116 5.38 -44.11 -20.43
CA VAL A 116 6.18 -44.68 -21.53
C VAL A 116 6.14 -43.80 -22.81
N ALA A 117 7.26 -43.81 -23.54
CA ALA A 117 7.44 -43.60 -24.99
C ALA A 117 7.56 -42.18 -25.61
N ASP A 118 8.82 -41.90 -25.97
CA ASP A 118 9.30 -41.36 -27.26
C ASP A 118 9.38 -39.84 -27.50
N GLY A 119 10.54 -39.40 -28.03
CA GLY A 119 10.68 -38.10 -28.69
C GLY A 119 11.41 -36.99 -27.94
N SER A 120 12.75 -37.00 -28.03
CA SER A 120 13.68 -35.87 -27.88
C SER A 120 13.13 -34.44 -28.14
N GLN A 121 13.22 -33.50 -27.17
CA GLN A 121 13.89 -32.18 -27.29
C GLN A 121 13.73 -31.25 -26.06
N ARG A 122 14.87 -30.92 -25.45
CA ARG A 122 15.34 -29.64 -24.88
C ARG A 122 14.33 -28.59 -24.35
N SER A 123 14.57 -28.25 -23.08
CA SER A 123 14.74 -26.89 -22.55
C SER A 123 13.68 -25.82 -22.84
N GLY A 124 12.82 -25.58 -21.85
CA GLY A 124 12.03 -24.35 -21.74
C GLY A 124 10.82 -24.62 -20.85
N GLY A 125 10.70 -23.90 -19.74
CA GLY A 125 9.46 -23.89 -18.96
C GLY A 125 8.38 -23.21 -19.79
N GLU A 126 7.75 -23.97 -20.67
CA GLU A 126 6.57 -23.54 -21.41
C GLU A 126 5.41 -23.60 -20.43
N PHE A 127 4.97 -22.43 -19.95
CA PHE A 127 3.65 -22.32 -19.34
C PHE A 127 2.66 -22.90 -20.36
N PRO A 128 1.74 -23.81 -19.97
CA PRO A 128 0.76 -24.31 -20.91
C PRO A 128 -0.05 -23.11 -21.42
N THR A 129 0.20 -22.69 -22.66
CA THR A 129 -0.53 -21.63 -23.33
C THR A 129 -1.83 -22.21 -23.88
N ASP A 130 -2.64 -22.80 -23.01
CA ASP A 130 -4.06 -23.01 -23.26
C ASP A 130 -4.78 -23.40 -21.97
N VAL A 131 -5.26 -22.40 -21.22
CA VAL A 131 -6.37 -22.60 -20.28
C VAL A 131 -7.65 -22.39 -21.08
N THR A 132 -8.06 -23.43 -21.80
CA THR A 132 -9.36 -23.45 -22.48
C THR A 132 -10.44 -23.53 -21.40
N PHE A 133 -11.10 -22.41 -21.10
CA PHE A 133 -12.28 -22.43 -20.23
C PHE A 133 -13.39 -23.17 -20.96
N ASP A 134 -13.97 -24.15 -20.29
CA ASP A 134 -15.13 -24.86 -20.83
C ASP A 134 -16.33 -23.91 -20.91
N GLU A 135 -17.21 -24.12 -21.89
CA GLU A 135 -18.38 -23.28 -22.14
C GLU A 135 -19.25 -23.12 -20.88
N VAL A 136 -19.30 -24.16 -20.03
CA VAL A 136 -20.01 -24.16 -18.75
C VAL A 136 -19.41 -23.16 -17.76
N GLU A 137 -18.08 -23.10 -17.66
CA GLU A 137 -17.39 -22.15 -16.77
C GLU A 137 -17.61 -20.72 -17.23
N LEU A 138 -17.61 -20.50 -18.54
CA LEU A 138 -17.88 -19.18 -19.12
C LEU A 138 -19.32 -18.72 -18.84
N LEU A 139 -20.28 -19.64 -18.87
CA LEU A 139 -21.67 -19.36 -18.52
C LEU A 139 -21.85 -19.03 -17.03
N ASP A 140 -21.15 -19.74 -16.15
CA ASP A 140 -21.17 -19.49 -14.71
C ASP A 140 -20.63 -18.09 -14.39
N MET A 141 -19.45 -17.76 -14.93
CA MET A 141 -18.86 -16.43 -14.78
C MET A 141 -19.79 -15.31 -15.29
N LYS A 142 -20.46 -15.53 -16.42
CA LYS A 142 -21.45 -14.59 -16.96
C LYS A 142 -22.63 -14.39 -16.01
N GLN A 143 -23.15 -15.47 -15.43
CA GLN A 143 -24.28 -15.40 -14.50
C GLN A 143 -23.89 -14.65 -13.22
N ASP A 144 -22.67 -14.85 -12.72
CA ASP A 144 -22.14 -14.14 -11.57
C ASP A 144 -22.02 -12.64 -11.79
N VAL A 145 -21.56 -12.21 -12.96
CA VAL A 145 -21.51 -10.80 -13.34
C VAL A 145 -22.92 -10.19 -13.34
N MET A 146 -23.90 -10.88 -13.89
CA MET A 146 -25.29 -10.41 -13.90
C MET A 146 -25.85 -10.27 -12.48
N ASN A 147 -25.57 -11.24 -11.61
CA ASN A 147 -25.96 -11.21 -10.20
C ASN A 147 -25.28 -10.07 -9.43
N LEU A 148 -24.00 -9.79 -9.72
CA LEU A 148 -23.27 -8.68 -9.13
C LEU A 148 -23.89 -7.33 -9.53
N VAL A 149 -24.18 -7.13 -10.81
CA VAL A 149 -24.80 -5.89 -11.32
C VAL A 149 -26.20 -5.71 -10.74
N CYS A 150 -26.98 -6.78 -10.63
CA CYS A 150 -28.31 -6.74 -10.00
C CYS A 150 -28.22 -6.29 -8.54
N ARG A 151 -27.29 -6.89 -7.77
CA ARG A 151 -27.04 -6.50 -6.37
C ARG A 151 -26.60 -5.04 -6.28
N ALA A 152 -25.69 -4.59 -7.14
CA ALA A 152 -25.22 -3.21 -7.16
C ALA A 152 -26.36 -2.22 -7.45
N ARG A 153 -27.19 -2.49 -8.46
CA ARG A 153 -28.35 -1.63 -8.80
C ARG A 153 -29.35 -1.54 -7.66
N LYS A 154 -29.59 -2.64 -6.93
CA LYS A 154 -30.48 -2.65 -5.76
C LYS A 154 -29.96 -1.79 -4.60
N GLN A 155 -28.65 -1.60 -4.48
CA GLN A 155 -28.06 -0.70 -3.48
C GLN A 155 -28.20 0.78 -3.84
N MET A 156 -28.57 1.08 -5.10
CA MET A 156 -28.69 2.46 -5.61
C MET A 156 -30.15 2.91 -5.76
N ALA A 157 -31.12 2.07 -5.41
CA ALA A 157 -32.57 2.32 -5.55
C ALA A 157 -33.24 2.57 -4.19
#